data_AF-A0A5C9CNL6-F1
#
_entry.id   AF-A0A5C9CNL6-F1
#
_cell.length_a   1.000
_cell.length_b   1.000
_cell.length_c   1.000
_cell.angle_alpha   90.00
_cell.angle_beta   90.00
_cell.angle_gamma   90.00
#
_symmetry.space_group_name_H-M   'P 1'
#
loop_
_entity.id
_entity.type
_entity.pdbx_description
1 polymer ?
#
loop_
_entity_poly.entity_id
_entity_poly.type
_entity_poly.pdbx_seq_one_letter_code
_entity_poly.pdbx_strand_id
1 'polypeptide(L)'
;MKMKQKVIYISVAALTALAIGGNFMHNIETQKAEETARAEQLAKAKAEQDKRDALIAEFQSNRSSLISESQKLIGDGDPAAAQKMLAKFASLNDPTVTHLLKLSVDKLQVPQTIKKLTDELANKPDKLRAMAIYKELDHLEPSNPLWKAMIDENRAVFDHLNSQRVAADKVAARKAAVKRLFSPWDGSVHVVEQGIKARLKDPDSYKHVETRASDSGVGDVTVVTQYRAKNSFNAVITSVATAVVSPDGELVSLSMK
;
A
#
# COMPACT_ATOMS: atom_id res chain seq x y z
N MET A 1 74.29 12.94 -52.72
CA MET A 1 72.89 12.63 -53.12
C MET A 1 72.18 11.99 -51.92
N LYS A 2 71.09 12.63 -51.46
CA LYS A 2 70.06 12.21 -50.45
C LYS A 2 70.53 11.99 -48.99
N MET A 3 70.28 12.88 -48.00
CA MET A 3 69.07 13.34 -47.28
C MET A 3 68.49 12.39 -46.21
N LYS A 4 68.26 12.95 -45.00
CA LYS A 4 67.40 12.52 -43.85
C LYS A 4 68.05 11.51 -42.88
N GLN A 5 68.00 11.65 -41.54
CA GLN A 5 66.87 12.02 -40.69
C GLN A 5 67.27 12.90 -39.47
N LYS A 6 66.43 13.90 -39.18
CA LYS A 6 66.25 14.51 -37.85
C LYS A 6 65.23 13.66 -37.05
N VAL A 7 65.13 14.01 -35.77
CA VAL A 7 63.89 14.18 -34.95
C VAL A 7 63.75 13.21 -33.75
N ILE A 8 63.47 13.84 -32.59
CA ILE A 8 62.84 13.38 -31.33
C ILE A 8 63.73 12.59 -30.33
N TYR A 9 64.28 13.29 -29.33
CA TYR A 9 64.62 12.73 -28.01
C TYR A 9 64.24 13.69 -26.87
N ILE A 10 63.12 14.39 -27.03
CA ILE A 10 62.45 15.11 -25.94
C ILE A 10 61.02 14.59 -25.93
N SER A 11 60.65 13.68 -25.01
CA SER A 11 59.24 13.48 -24.57
C SER A 11 58.91 12.20 -23.76
N VAL A 12 59.84 11.46 -23.14
CA VAL A 12 59.41 10.32 -22.28
C VAL A 12 59.55 10.60 -20.78
N ALA A 13 60.64 11.24 -20.34
CA ALA A 13 60.83 11.57 -18.92
C ALA A 13 59.94 12.74 -18.41
N ALA A 14 59.56 13.67 -19.29
CA ALA A 14 58.68 14.79 -18.93
C ALA A 14 57.18 14.38 -18.88
N LEU A 15 56.79 13.36 -19.65
CA LEU A 15 55.40 12.88 -19.71
C LEU A 15 55.04 11.92 -18.56
N THR A 16 56.02 11.19 -18.00
CA THR A 16 55.81 10.35 -16.82
C THR A 16 55.79 11.14 -15.51
N ALA A 17 56.56 12.24 -15.40
CA ALA A 17 56.52 13.13 -14.24
C ALA A 17 55.17 13.88 -14.11
N LEU A 18 54.52 14.20 -15.23
CA LEU A 18 53.20 14.84 -15.26
C LEU A 18 52.05 13.88 -14.86
N ALA A 19 52.13 12.60 -15.19
CA ALA A 19 51.10 11.62 -14.84
C ALA A 19 51.11 11.21 -13.35
N ILE A 20 52.28 11.17 -12.70
CA ILE A 20 52.40 10.89 -11.26
C ILE A 20 51.99 12.13 -10.44
N GLY A 21 52.35 13.33 -10.89
CA GLY A 21 51.93 14.59 -10.26
C GLY A 21 50.42 14.85 -10.34
N GLY A 22 49.78 14.50 -11.45
CA GLY A 22 48.32 14.66 -11.64
C GLY A 22 47.48 13.77 -10.72
N ASN A 23 47.85 12.49 -10.55
CA ASN A 23 47.16 11.57 -9.64
C ASN A 23 47.41 11.92 -8.16
N PHE A 24 48.59 12.45 -7.81
CA PHE A 24 48.90 12.86 -6.44
C PHE A 24 48.21 14.19 -6.06
N MET A 25 48.15 15.16 -6.98
CA MET A 25 47.42 16.42 -6.78
C MET A 25 45.90 16.19 -6.67
N HIS A 26 45.33 15.34 -7.53
CA HIS A 26 43.90 15.01 -7.47
C HIS A 26 43.52 14.34 -6.13
N ASN A 27 44.39 13.45 -5.61
CA ASN A 27 44.16 12.76 -4.34
C ASN A 27 44.30 13.66 -3.09
N ILE A 28 45.09 14.74 -3.19
CA ILE A 28 45.20 15.76 -2.13
C ILE A 28 44.00 16.70 -2.14
N GLU A 29 43.51 17.09 -3.32
CA GLU A 29 42.31 17.93 -3.45
C GLU A 29 41.07 17.20 -2.95
N THR A 30 40.92 15.90 -3.25
CA THR A 30 39.81 15.09 -2.72
C THR A 30 39.90 14.91 -1.21
N GLN A 31 41.08 14.65 -0.64
CA GLN A 31 41.26 14.57 0.82
C GLN A 31 40.93 15.89 1.53
N LYS A 32 41.42 17.02 1.00
CA LYS A 32 41.06 18.34 1.53
C LYS A 32 39.56 18.61 1.43
N ALA A 33 38.94 18.27 0.31
CA ALA A 33 37.50 18.43 0.13
C ALA A 33 36.70 17.56 1.13
N GLU A 34 37.12 16.31 1.37
CA GLU A 34 36.53 15.44 2.38
C GLU A 34 36.72 15.97 3.81
N GLU A 35 37.91 16.45 4.16
CA GLU A 35 38.18 17.05 5.48
C GLU A 35 37.33 18.30 5.70
N THR A 36 37.21 19.17 4.70
CA THR A 36 36.32 20.34 4.78
C THR A 36 34.85 19.92 4.91
N ALA A 37 34.40 18.91 4.16
CA ALA A 37 33.04 18.41 4.26
C ALA A 37 32.75 17.79 5.64
N ARG A 38 33.71 17.05 6.22
CA ARG A 38 33.60 16.49 7.58
C ARG A 38 33.61 17.59 8.64
N ALA A 39 34.48 18.59 8.51
CA ALA A 39 34.52 19.73 9.41
C ALA A 39 33.22 20.55 9.37
N GLU A 40 32.67 20.78 8.17
CA GLU A 40 31.36 21.41 7.99
C GLU A 40 30.22 20.58 8.59
N GLN A 41 30.23 19.26 8.41
CA GLN A 41 29.23 18.37 9.01
C GLN A 41 29.32 18.38 10.53
N LEU A 42 30.51 18.33 11.10
CA LEU A 42 30.73 18.42 12.55
C LEU A 42 30.28 19.78 13.10
N ALA A 43 30.58 20.88 12.40
CA ALA A 43 30.14 22.21 12.78
C ALA A 43 28.60 22.33 12.74
N LYS A 44 27.95 21.78 11.71
CA LYS A 44 26.48 21.70 11.62
C LYS A 44 25.89 20.85 12.75
N ALA A 45 26.47 19.68 13.03
CA ALA A 45 26.02 18.80 14.11
C ALA A 45 26.15 19.47 15.48
N LYS A 46 27.27 20.15 15.74
CA LYS A 46 27.47 20.90 16.98
C LYS A 46 26.50 22.07 17.09
N ALA A 47 26.29 22.83 16.02
CA ALA A 47 25.31 23.92 16.03
C ALA A 47 23.87 23.42 16.29
N GLU A 48 23.49 22.27 15.75
CA GLU A 48 22.20 21.64 16.05
C GLU A 48 22.11 21.13 17.49
N GLN A 49 23.21 20.59 18.02
CA GLN A 49 23.29 20.18 19.41
C GLN A 49 23.16 21.38 20.36
N ASP A 50 23.91 22.45 20.12
CA ASP A 50 23.86 23.67 20.93
C ASP A 50 22.45 24.29 20.92
N LYS A 51 21.77 24.29 19.76
CA LYS A 51 20.35 24.69 19.65
C LYS A 51 19.44 23.81 20.48
N ARG A 52 19.64 22.49 20.45
CA ARG A 52 18.84 21.53 21.21
C ARG A 52 19.04 21.72 22.72
N ASP A 53 20.29 21.89 23.16
CA ASP A 53 20.63 22.10 24.57
C ASP A 53 20.06 23.42 25.09
N ALA A 54 20.11 24.49 24.29
CA ALA A 54 19.45 25.76 24.60
C ALA A 54 17.92 25.61 24.73
N LEU A 55 17.30 24.84 23.83
CA LEU A 55 15.85 24.57 23.88
C LEU A 55 15.46 23.75 25.12
N ILE A 56 16.29 22.78 25.52
CA ILE A 56 16.10 22.01 26.75
C ILE A 56 16.20 22.91 27.98
N ALA A 57 17.21 23.79 28.04
CA ALA A 57 17.38 24.72 29.15
C ALA A 57 16.19 25.68 29.28
N GLU A 58 15.72 26.26 28.16
CA GLU A 58 14.54 27.13 28.13
C GLU A 58 13.26 26.37 28.57
N PHE A 59 13.10 25.13 28.11
CA PHE A 59 11.98 24.29 28.53
C PHE A 59 12.01 24.03 30.03
N GLN A 60 13.17 23.65 30.58
CA GLN A 60 13.32 23.34 32.00
C GLN A 60 13.07 24.56 32.89
N SER A 61 13.53 25.74 32.51
CA SER A 61 13.32 26.96 33.30
C SER A 61 11.84 27.39 33.36
N ASN A 62 11.09 27.12 32.29
CA ASN A 62 9.72 27.62 32.12
C ASN A 62 8.65 26.53 32.17
N ARG A 63 9.04 25.27 32.46
CA ARG A 63 8.17 24.08 32.29
C ARG A 63 6.83 24.22 32.99
N SER A 64 6.83 24.66 34.26
CA SER A 64 5.62 24.79 35.08
C SER A 64 4.66 25.85 34.52
N SER A 65 5.20 27.03 34.17
CA SER A 65 4.42 28.11 33.57
C SER A 65 3.86 27.71 32.21
N LEU A 66 4.69 27.12 31.34
CA LEU A 66 4.30 26.63 30.02
C LEU A 66 3.13 25.64 30.11
N ILE A 67 3.23 24.65 31.00
CA ILE A 67 2.17 23.64 31.19
C ILE A 67 0.89 24.30 31.70
N SER A 68 0.98 25.13 32.73
CA SER A 68 -0.19 25.78 33.34
C SER A 68 -0.90 26.72 32.36
N GLU A 69 -0.15 27.54 31.62
CA GLU A 69 -0.69 28.46 30.63
C GLU A 69 -1.31 27.72 29.44
N SER A 70 -0.65 26.66 28.95
CA SER A 70 -1.20 25.82 27.88
C SER A 70 -2.50 25.13 28.30
N GLN A 71 -2.56 24.60 29.52
CA GLN A 71 -3.80 24.01 30.06
C GLN A 71 -4.92 25.04 30.14
N LYS A 72 -4.61 26.25 30.62
CA LYS A 72 -5.56 27.36 30.68
C LYS A 72 -6.07 27.75 29.29
N LEU A 73 -5.17 27.93 28.32
CA LEU A 73 -5.54 28.26 26.93
C LEU A 73 -6.44 27.19 26.29
N ILE A 74 -6.15 25.90 26.54
CA ILE A 74 -6.99 24.78 26.08
C ILE A 74 -8.37 24.76 26.79
N GLY A 75 -8.41 25.12 28.07
CA GLY A 75 -9.64 25.18 28.88
C GLY A 75 -10.53 26.36 28.49
N ASP A 76 -9.94 27.56 28.43
CA ASP A 76 -10.61 28.86 28.34
C ASP A 76 -10.96 29.26 26.89
N GLY A 77 -10.57 28.46 25.90
CA GLY A 77 -11.10 28.55 24.53
C GLY A 77 -10.15 29.04 23.44
N ASP A 78 -8.84 29.12 23.68
CA ASP A 78 -7.83 29.38 22.64
C ASP A 78 -6.82 28.22 22.51
N PRO A 79 -7.27 27.04 22.03
CA PRO A 79 -6.38 25.91 21.79
C PRO A 79 -5.35 26.18 20.68
N ALA A 80 -5.58 27.16 19.79
CA ALA A 80 -4.64 27.53 18.74
C ALA A 80 -3.40 28.24 19.32
N ALA A 81 -3.59 29.16 20.28
CA ALA A 81 -2.48 29.76 21.01
C ALA A 81 -1.68 28.71 21.80
N ALA A 82 -2.37 27.77 22.46
CA ALA A 82 -1.72 26.66 23.17
C ALA A 82 -0.88 25.79 22.22
N GLN A 83 -1.44 25.42 21.05
CA GLN A 83 -0.73 24.64 20.04
C GLN A 83 0.54 25.36 19.57
N LYS A 84 0.45 26.67 19.27
CA LYS A 84 1.60 27.47 18.85
C LYS A 84 2.70 27.53 19.93
N MET A 85 2.30 27.66 21.20
CA MET A 85 3.22 27.69 22.34
C MET A 85 3.94 26.35 22.52
N LEU A 86 3.19 25.24 22.45
CA LEU A 86 3.70 23.88 22.64
C LEU A 86 4.53 23.37 21.44
N ALA A 87 4.20 23.81 20.22
CA ALA A 87 4.88 23.37 18.99
C ALA A 87 6.39 23.67 19.02
N LYS A 88 6.81 24.74 19.70
CA LYS A 88 8.23 25.09 19.90
C LYS A 88 9.02 23.97 20.58
N PHE A 89 8.37 23.21 21.47
CA PHE A 89 8.99 22.16 22.27
C PHE A 89 8.64 20.75 21.80
N ALA A 90 7.92 20.61 20.68
CA ALA A 90 7.46 19.31 20.17
C ALA A 90 8.62 18.33 19.88
N SER A 91 9.77 18.84 19.43
CA SER A 91 10.97 18.03 19.15
C SER A 91 11.62 17.40 20.38
N LEU A 92 11.28 17.88 21.59
CA LEU A 92 11.81 17.34 22.84
C LEU A 92 11.14 16.02 23.26
N ASN A 93 10.00 15.66 22.65
CA ASN A 93 9.22 14.45 22.98
C ASN A 93 8.84 14.34 24.48
N ASP A 94 8.66 15.46 25.19
CA ASP A 94 8.15 15.44 26.55
C ASP A 94 6.70 14.89 26.55
N PRO A 95 6.38 13.90 27.40
CA PRO A 95 5.05 13.27 27.40
C PRO A 95 3.91 14.25 27.70
N THR A 96 4.13 15.24 28.57
CA THR A 96 3.13 16.24 28.93
C THR A 96 2.89 17.20 27.78
N VAL A 97 3.96 17.70 27.14
CA VAL A 97 3.87 18.57 25.95
C VAL A 97 3.17 17.83 24.82
N THR A 98 3.53 16.58 24.57
CA THR A 98 2.92 15.74 23.53
C THR A 98 1.42 15.55 23.78
N HIS A 99 1.04 15.25 25.03
CA HIS A 99 -0.36 15.11 25.42
C HIS A 99 -1.14 16.42 25.25
N LEU A 100 -0.61 17.56 25.71
CA LEU A 100 -1.27 18.85 25.58
C LEU A 100 -1.36 19.32 24.13
N LEU A 101 -0.35 19.04 23.31
CA LEU A 101 -0.38 19.33 21.89
C LEU A 101 -1.49 18.54 21.21
N LYS A 102 -1.59 17.24 21.49
CA LYS A 102 -2.69 16.40 21.02
C LYS A 102 -4.05 16.97 21.45
N LEU A 103 -4.21 17.29 22.74
CA LEU A 103 -5.46 17.83 23.26
C LEU A 103 -5.85 19.16 22.59
N SER A 104 -4.87 20.04 22.33
CA SER A 104 -5.09 21.30 21.62
C SER A 104 -5.54 21.08 20.18
N VAL A 105 -4.92 20.12 19.48
CA VAL A 105 -5.28 19.74 18.12
C VAL A 105 -6.68 19.13 18.08
N ASP A 106 -6.99 18.22 19.00
CA ASP A 106 -8.31 17.59 19.09
C ASP A 106 -9.40 18.65 19.35
N LYS A 107 -9.17 19.61 20.25
CA LYS A 107 -10.07 20.75 20.50
C LYS A 107 -10.34 21.63 19.27
N LEU A 108 -9.40 21.70 18.33
CA LEU A 108 -9.56 22.44 17.07
C LEU A 108 -10.24 21.60 15.98
N GLN A 109 -9.82 20.35 15.83
CA GLN A 109 -10.23 19.50 14.71
C GLN A 109 -11.58 18.82 14.93
N VAL A 110 -11.90 18.42 16.17
CA VAL A 110 -13.15 17.71 16.47
C VAL A 110 -14.37 18.55 16.10
N PRO A 111 -14.49 19.83 16.49
CA PRO A 111 -15.63 20.67 16.09
C PRO A 111 -15.76 20.87 14.57
N GLN A 112 -14.62 21.03 13.88
CA GLN A 112 -14.61 21.15 12.42
C GLN A 112 -15.07 19.85 11.74
N THR A 113 -14.64 18.71 12.27
CA THR A 113 -15.02 17.38 11.79
C THR A 113 -16.50 17.15 12.01
N ILE A 114 -17.02 17.44 13.21
CA ILE A 114 -18.45 17.38 13.53
C ILE A 114 -19.23 18.23 12.54
N LYS A 115 -18.85 19.49 12.34
CA LYS A 115 -19.51 20.39 11.38
C LYS A 115 -19.54 19.81 9.97
N LYS A 116 -18.40 19.31 9.48
CA LYS A 116 -18.30 18.69 8.16
C LYS A 116 -19.24 17.49 8.02
N LEU A 117 -19.27 16.62 9.03
CA LEU A 117 -20.13 15.44 9.07
C LEU A 117 -21.62 15.82 9.13
N THR A 118 -21.99 16.83 9.92
CA THR A 118 -23.37 17.33 9.97
C THR A 118 -23.79 18.01 8.67
N ASP A 119 -22.89 18.76 8.02
CA ASP A 119 -23.12 19.36 6.71
C ASP A 119 -23.31 18.26 5.64
N GLU A 120 -22.53 17.17 5.72
CA GLU A 120 -22.70 16.01 4.84
C GLU A 120 -24.06 15.34 5.04
N LEU A 121 -24.51 15.13 6.28
CA LEU A 121 -25.86 14.62 6.58
C LEU A 121 -26.97 15.52 6.03
N ALA A 122 -26.80 16.85 6.10
CA ALA A 122 -27.76 17.81 5.56
C ALA A 122 -27.93 17.65 4.04
N ASN A 123 -26.89 17.19 3.34
CA ASN A 123 -26.92 16.90 1.90
C ASN A 123 -27.53 15.53 1.55
N LYS A 124 -28.14 14.83 2.52
CA LYS A 124 -28.87 13.56 2.33
C LYS A 124 -28.02 12.50 1.61
N PRO A 125 -26.91 12.06 2.21
CA PRO A 125 -26.07 11.01 1.63
C PRO A 125 -26.86 9.69 1.59
N ASP A 126 -26.33 8.69 0.89
CA ASP A 126 -26.94 7.36 0.89
C ASP A 126 -27.00 6.78 2.32
N LYS A 127 -27.89 5.80 2.53
CA LYS A 127 -28.16 5.25 3.87
C LYS A 127 -26.92 4.62 4.53
N LEU A 128 -26.01 4.03 3.75
CA LEU A 128 -24.79 3.43 4.30
C LEU A 128 -23.83 4.53 4.77
N ARG A 129 -23.66 5.59 3.97
CA ARG A 129 -22.82 6.72 4.35
C ARG A 129 -23.41 7.49 5.52
N ALA A 130 -24.71 7.75 5.55
CA ALA A 130 -25.38 8.39 6.69
C ALA A 130 -25.12 7.65 8.01
N MET A 131 -25.21 6.31 8.00
CA MET A 131 -24.90 5.48 9.17
C MET A 131 -23.43 5.59 9.59
N ALA A 132 -22.50 5.56 8.63
CA ALA A 132 -21.09 5.73 8.94
C ALA A 132 -20.84 7.07 9.64
N ILE A 133 -21.49 8.14 9.14
CA ILE A 133 -21.42 9.46 9.76
C ILE A 133 -21.97 9.44 11.20
N TYR A 134 -23.12 8.83 11.46
CA TYR A 134 -23.65 8.75 12.82
C TYR A 134 -22.70 8.03 13.79
N LYS A 135 -22.04 6.96 13.35
CA LYS A 135 -21.01 6.26 14.17
C LYS A 135 -19.78 7.12 14.42
N GLU A 136 -19.32 7.85 13.41
CA GLU A 136 -18.21 8.80 13.57
C GLU A 136 -18.59 9.92 14.55
N LEU A 137 -19.80 10.47 14.44
CA LEU A 137 -20.31 11.49 15.37
C LEU A 137 -20.48 10.96 16.79
N ASP A 138 -20.95 9.72 16.99
CA ASP A 138 -21.04 9.08 18.30
C ASP A 138 -19.66 8.90 18.96
N HIS A 139 -18.62 8.59 18.18
CA HIS A 139 -17.25 8.53 18.70
C HIS A 139 -16.70 9.92 19.09
N LEU A 140 -17.06 10.97 18.35
CA LEU A 140 -16.60 12.35 18.60
C LEU A 140 -17.38 13.03 19.73
N GLU A 141 -18.66 12.71 19.88
CA GLU A 141 -19.57 13.24 20.89
C GLU A 141 -20.39 12.12 21.58
N PRO A 142 -19.76 11.24 22.38
CA PRO A 142 -20.45 10.10 23.00
C PRO A 142 -21.58 10.49 23.97
N SER A 143 -21.57 11.75 24.45
CA SER A 143 -22.60 12.30 25.33
C SER A 143 -23.87 12.73 24.58
N ASN A 144 -23.86 12.75 23.25
CA ASN A 144 -25.01 13.19 22.46
C ASN A 144 -25.98 12.01 22.21
N PRO A 145 -27.17 12.00 22.84
CA PRO A 145 -28.11 10.89 22.72
C PRO A 145 -28.72 10.77 21.31
N LEU A 146 -28.69 11.83 20.50
CA LEU A 146 -29.27 11.83 19.15
C LEU A 146 -28.51 10.88 18.24
N TRP A 147 -27.17 10.89 18.27
CA TRP A 147 -26.35 10.02 17.43
C TRP A 147 -26.63 8.55 17.71
N LYS A 148 -26.68 8.19 18.99
CA LYS A 148 -27.04 6.85 19.43
C LYS A 148 -28.44 6.44 18.99
N ALA A 149 -29.44 7.31 19.17
CA ALA A 149 -30.80 7.04 18.72
C ALA A 149 -30.89 6.79 17.21
N MET A 150 -30.19 7.60 16.40
CA MET A 150 -30.16 7.44 14.94
C MET A 150 -29.48 6.12 14.51
N ILE A 151 -28.42 5.70 15.21
CA ILE A 151 -27.78 4.40 14.98
C ILE A 151 -28.75 3.27 15.28
N ASP A 152 -29.47 3.33 16.40
CA ASP A 152 -30.39 2.28 16.83
C ASP A 152 -31.62 2.18 15.91
N GLU A 153 -32.22 3.31 15.53
CA GLU A 153 -33.35 3.35 14.60
C GLU A 153 -33.00 2.75 13.23
N ASN A 154 -31.79 3.02 12.73
CA ASN A 154 -31.37 2.59 11.40
C ASN A 154 -30.62 1.24 11.37
N ARG A 155 -30.47 0.57 12.53
CA ARG A 155 -29.70 -0.66 12.67
C ARG A 155 -30.16 -1.77 11.72
N ALA A 156 -31.45 -2.10 11.74
CA ALA A 156 -32.01 -3.18 10.92
C ALA A 156 -31.86 -2.91 9.41
N VAL A 157 -32.06 -1.65 9.00
CA VAL A 157 -31.87 -1.23 7.60
C VAL A 157 -30.41 -1.40 7.19
N PHE A 158 -29.47 -1.01 8.05
CA PHE A 158 -28.05 -1.17 7.80
C PHE A 158 -27.64 -2.64 7.73
N ASP A 159 -28.07 -3.47 8.68
CA ASP A 159 -27.76 -4.90 8.68
C ASP A 159 -28.24 -5.57 7.40
N HIS A 160 -29.42 -5.17 6.91
CA HIS A 160 -29.95 -5.62 5.63
C HIS A 160 -29.10 -5.14 4.44
N LEU A 161 -28.79 -3.84 4.35
CA LEU A 161 -28.00 -3.28 3.26
C LEU A 161 -26.57 -3.84 3.23
N ASN A 162 -25.93 -3.99 4.38
CA ASN A 162 -24.61 -4.58 4.48
C ASN A 162 -24.64 -6.07 4.12
N SER A 163 -25.67 -6.81 4.52
CA SER A 163 -25.86 -8.21 4.11
C SER A 163 -26.04 -8.35 2.61
N GLN A 164 -26.83 -7.47 1.98
CA GLN A 164 -26.99 -7.43 0.52
C GLN A 164 -25.66 -7.13 -0.18
N ARG A 165 -24.91 -6.13 0.30
CA ARG A 165 -23.60 -5.78 -0.25
C ARG A 165 -22.63 -6.96 -0.15
N VAL A 166 -22.51 -7.58 1.03
CA VAL A 166 -21.65 -8.75 1.23
C VAL A 166 -22.08 -9.92 0.33
N ALA A 167 -23.38 -10.14 0.15
CA ALA A 167 -23.86 -11.17 -0.77
C ALA A 167 -23.48 -10.85 -2.22
N ALA A 168 -23.65 -9.60 -2.66
CA ALA A 168 -23.25 -9.15 -3.99
C ALA A 168 -21.73 -9.27 -4.22
N ASP A 169 -20.92 -8.88 -3.24
CA ASP A 169 -19.46 -8.99 -3.26
C ASP A 169 -19.03 -10.45 -3.36
N LYS A 170 -19.67 -11.36 -2.61
CA LYS A 170 -19.41 -12.81 -2.72
C LYS A 170 -19.76 -13.36 -4.09
N VAL A 171 -20.88 -12.96 -4.67
CA VAL A 171 -21.28 -13.37 -6.03
C VAL A 171 -20.28 -12.86 -7.05
N ALA A 172 -19.85 -11.60 -6.95
CA ALA A 172 -18.85 -11.02 -7.84
C ALA A 172 -17.48 -11.72 -7.70
N ALA A 173 -17.03 -11.98 -6.47
CA ALA A 173 -15.80 -12.70 -6.19
C ALA A 173 -15.84 -14.13 -6.74
N ARG A 174 -16.96 -14.84 -6.58
CA ARG A 174 -17.15 -16.18 -7.17
C ARG A 174 -17.07 -16.13 -8.70
N LYS A 175 -17.81 -15.21 -9.34
CA LYS A 175 -17.75 -15.05 -10.80
C LYS A 175 -16.33 -14.79 -11.29
N ALA A 176 -15.56 -13.97 -10.58
CA ALA A 176 -14.17 -13.72 -10.89
C ALA A 176 -13.29 -14.97 -10.68
N ALA A 177 -13.52 -15.73 -9.61
CA ALA A 177 -12.81 -17.00 -9.37
C ALA A 177 -13.08 -18.03 -10.48
N VAL A 178 -14.35 -18.26 -10.81
CA VAL A 178 -14.76 -19.18 -11.89
C VAL A 178 -14.18 -18.73 -13.22
N LYS A 179 -14.21 -17.42 -13.54
CA LYS A 179 -13.61 -16.90 -14.78
C LYS A 179 -12.11 -17.18 -14.89
N ARG A 180 -11.37 -17.17 -13.77
CA ARG A 180 -9.92 -17.47 -13.75
C ARG A 180 -9.60 -18.93 -14.03
N LEU A 181 -10.57 -19.84 -13.93
CA LEU A 181 -10.37 -21.25 -14.29
C LEU A 181 -10.14 -21.44 -15.79
N PHE A 182 -10.66 -20.53 -16.62
CA PHE A 182 -10.63 -20.63 -18.06
C PHE A 182 -9.43 -19.87 -18.63
N SER A 183 -8.74 -20.50 -19.56
CA SER A 183 -7.73 -19.88 -20.40
C SER A 183 -8.35 -18.73 -21.20
N PRO A 184 -7.73 -17.54 -21.21
CA PRO A 184 -8.22 -16.40 -21.96
C PRO A 184 -8.09 -16.58 -23.49
N TRP A 185 -7.34 -17.58 -23.94
CA TRP A 185 -7.03 -17.78 -25.37
C TRP A 185 -8.01 -18.71 -26.08
N ASP A 186 -8.33 -19.83 -25.45
CA ASP A 186 -9.14 -20.90 -26.04
C ASP A 186 -10.30 -21.35 -25.14
N GLY A 187 -10.42 -20.79 -23.93
CA GLY A 187 -11.44 -21.16 -22.96
C GLY A 187 -11.25 -22.55 -22.35
N SER A 188 -10.08 -23.18 -22.53
CA SER A 188 -9.76 -24.45 -21.87
C SER A 188 -9.61 -24.28 -20.35
N VAL A 189 -9.81 -25.36 -19.59
CA VAL A 189 -9.53 -25.38 -18.14
C VAL A 189 -8.29 -26.22 -17.91
N HIS A 190 -7.21 -25.58 -17.47
CA HIS A 190 -5.87 -26.18 -17.45
C HIS A 190 -5.80 -27.50 -16.68
N VAL A 191 -6.41 -27.57 -15.49
CA VAL A 191 -6.41 -28.79 -14.67
C VAL A 191 -7.22 -29.93 -15.29
N VAL A 192 -8.27 -29.60 -16.06
CA VAL A 192 -9.07 -30.58 -16.80
C VAL A 192 -8.28 -31.08 -18.00
N GLU A 193 -7.62 -30.19 -18.74
CA GLU A 193 -6.73 -30.55 -19.84
C GLU A 193 -5.60 -31.49 -19.38
N GLN A 194 -4.91 -31.14 -18.29
CA GLN A 194 -3.87 -32.00 -17.72
C GLN A 194 -4.43 -33.37 -17.32
N GLY A 195 -5.60 -33.40 -16.67
CA GLY A 195 -6.26 -34.65 -16.27
C GLY A 195 -6.67 -35.51 -17.46
N ILE A 196 -7.10 -34.91 -18.58
CA ILE A 196 -7.39 -35.62 -19.83
C ILE A 196 -6.10 -36.18 -20.42
N LYS A 197 -5.08 -35.35 -20.61
CA LYS A 197 -3.78 -35.74 -21.18
C LYS A 197 -3.15 -36.90 -20.42
N ALA A 198 -3.23 -36.89 -19.09
CA ALA A 198 -2.72 -37.95 -18.23
C ALA A 198 -3.41 -39.32 -18.43
N ARG A 199 -4.62 -39.34 -19.02
CA ARG A 199 -5.40 -40.56 -19.28
C ARG A 199 -5.39 -40.97 -20.75
N LEU A 200 -4.83 -40.16 -21.64
CA LEU A 200 -4.67 -40.49 -23.06
C LEU A 200 -3.42 -41.36 -23.27
N LYS A 201 -3.49 -42.25 -24.27
CA LYS A 201 -2.33 -43.06 -24.70
C LYS A 201 -1.24 -42.21 -25.35
N ASP A 202 -1.64 -41.21 -26.13
CA ASP A 202 -0.77 -40.22 -26.77
C ASP A 202 -1.19 -38.82 -26.27
N PRO A 203 -0.60 -38.31 -25.18
CA PRO A 203 -0.95 -37.00 -24.61
C PRO A 203 -0.77 -35.83 -25.59
N ASP A 204 0.20 -35.94 -26.50
CA ASP A 204 0.52 -34.92 -27.51
C ASP A 204 -0.52 -34.85 -28.62
N SER A 205 -1.35 -35.91 -28.76
CA SER A 205 -2.47 -35.91 -29.70
C SER A 205 -3.66 -35.05 -29.26
N TYR A 206 -3.69 -34.58 -28.01
CA TYR A 206 -4.77 -33.77 -27.47
C TYR A 206 -4.91 -32.44 -28.21
N LYS A 207 -6.13 -32.12 -28.64
CA LYS A 207 -6.52 -30.80 -29.11
C LYS A 207 -7.83 -30.38 -28.46
N HIS A 208 -7.82 -29.25 -27.77
CA HIS A 208 -9.03 -28.62 -27.26
C HIS A 208 -9.96 -28.22 -28.41
N VAL A 209 -11.27 -28.36 -28.22
CA VAL A 209 -12.30 -27.94 -29.19
C VAL A 209 -13.22 -26.90 -28.55
N GLU A 210 -13.81 -27.24 -27.40
CA GLU A 210 -14.78 -26.40 -26.71
C GLU A 210 -14.82 -26.78 -25.24
N THR A 211 -15.05 -25.79 -24.38
CA THR A 211 -15.40 -26.03 -22.97
C THR A 211 -16.69 -25.29 -22.63
N ARG A 212 -17.64 -26.01 -22.03
CA ARG A 212 -18.85 -25.45 -21.42
C ARG A 212 -18.77 -25.62 -19.91
N ALA A 213 -19.22 -24.62 -19.18
CA ALA A 213 -19.25 -24.67 -17.72
C ALA A 213 -20.63 -24.31 -17.18
N SER A 214 -20.99 -24.96 -16.09
CA SER A 214 -22.20 -24.69 -15.32
C SER A 214 -21.80 -24.40 -13.87
N ASP A 215 -22.19 -23.21 -13.41
CA ASP A 215 -22.02 -22.76 -12.03
C ASP A 215 -23.40 -22.56 -11.39
N SER A 216 -23.70 -23.33 -10.34
CA SER A 216 -24.94 -23.22 -9.57
C SER A 216 -24.91 -22.05 -8.56
N GLY A 217 -23.79 -21.34 -8.44
CA GLY A 217 -23.57 -20.27 -7.48
C GLY A 217 -23.08 -20.75 -6.10
N VAL A 218 -23.07 -22.07 -5.86
CA VAL A 218 -22.65 -22.68 -4.59
C VAL A 218 -21.85 -23.95 -4.87
N GLY A 219 -20.73 -24.13 -4.16
CA GLY A 219 -19.89 -25.35 -4.27
C GLY A 219 -19.02 -25.35 -5.53
N ASP A 220 -18.86 -26.53 -6.14
CA ASP A 220 -17.97 -26.75 -7.28
C ASP A 220 -18.61 -26.42 -8.64
N VAL A 221 -17.75 -26.21 -9.65
CA VAL A 221 -18.13 -25.90 -11.03
C VAL A 221 -18.08 -27.18 -11.87
N THR A 222 -19.15 -27.46 -12.61
CA THR A 222 -19.15 -28.56 -13.57
C THR A 222 -18.65 -28.07 -14.91
N VAL A 223 -17.64 -28.74 -15.46
CA VAL A 223 -16.98 -28.40 -16.71
C VAL A 223 -17.12 -29.56 -17.69
N VAL A 224 -17.58 -29.28 -18.90
CA VAL A 224 -17.66 -30.25 -20.00
C VAL A 224 -16.72 -29.78 -21.10
N THR A 225 -15.68 -30.58 -21.37
CA THR A 225 -14.67 -30.27 -22.39
C THR A 225 -14.79 -31.26 -23.54
N GLN A 226 -15.00 -30.73 -24.74
CA GLN A 226 -14.87 -31.47 -25.98
C GLN A 226 -13.43 -31.35 -26.47
N TYR A 227 -12.84 -32.47 -26.87
CA TYR A 227 -11.46 -32.53 -27.36
C TYR A 227 -11.31 -33.56 -28.48
N ARG A 228 -10.22 -33.44 -29.23
CA ARG A 228 -9.78 -34.45 -30.20
C ARG A 228 -8.51 -35.12 -29.73
N ALA A 229 -8.39 -36.42 -29.94
CA ALA A 229 -7.19 -37.19 -29.61
C ALA A 229 -7.07 -38.43 -30.50
N LYS A 230 -5.88 -39.03 -30.58
CA LYS A 230 -5.67 -40.30 -31.28
C LYS A 230 -6.12 -41.46 -30.40
N ASN A 231 -6.84 -42.41 -30.99
CA ASN A 231 -7.18 -43.68 -30.36
C ASN A 231 -6.06 -44.72 -30.55
N SER A 232 -6.28 -45.95 -30.04
CA SER A 232 -5.32 -47.06 -30.16
C SER A 232 -5.00 -47.48 -31.60
N PHE A 233 -5.80 -47.08 -32.59
CA PHE A 233 -5.61 -47.32 -34.02
C PHE A 233 -5.04 -46.11 -34.76
N ASN A 234 -4.49 -45.13 -34.03
CA ASN A 234 -3.95 -43.87 -34.56
C ASN A 234 -4.96 -42.97 -35.32
N ALA A 235 -6.26 -43.26 -35.24
CA ALA A 235 -7.30 -42.40 -35.80
C ALA A 235 -7.63 -41.26 -34.82
N VAL A 236 -7.82 -40.04 -35.34
CA VAL A 236 -8.24 -38.88 -34.54
C VAL A 236 -9.75 -38.91 -34.35
N ILE A 237 -10.21 -39.01 -33.10
CA ILE A 237 -11.62 -39.01 -32.73
C ILE A 237 -11.96 -37.78 -31.90
N THR A 238 -13.23 -37.38 -31.88
CA THR A 238 -13.75 -36.33 -31.00
C THR A 238 -14.42 -36.99 -29.80
N SER A 239 -13.99 -36.64 -28.60
CA SER A 239 -14.46 -37.20 -27.33
C SER A 239 -14.87 -36.08 -26.37
N VAL A 240 -15.56 -36.47 -25.30
CA VAL A 240 -16.08 -35.53 -24.30
C VAL A 240 -15.60 -35.96 -22.92
N ALA A 241 -15.10 -34.99 -22.15
CA ALA A 241 -14.78 -35.16 -20.75
C ALA A 241 -15.70 -34.28 -19.89
N THR A 242 -16.23 -34.86 -18.82
CA THR A 242 -16.97 -34.14 -17.78
C THR A 242 -16.10 -34.11 -16.53
N ALA A 243 -15.90 -32.91 -15.98
CA ALA A 243 -15.12 -32.68 -14.78
C ALA A 243 -15.90 -31.85 -13.77
N VAL A 244 -15.56 -32.01 -12.50
CA VAL A 244 -15.96 -31.12 -11.41
C VAL A 244 -14.70 -30.44 -10.90
N VAL A 245 -14.71 -29.11 -10.84
CA VAL A 245 -13.56 -28.29 -10.49
C VAL A 245 -13.97 -27.32 -9.37
N SER A 246 -13.16 -27.21 -8.33
CA SER A 246 -13.41 -26.24 -7.27
C SER A 246 -13.22 -24.80 -7.78
N PRO A 247 -13.86 -23.79 -7.16
CA PRO A 247 -13.62 -22.38 -7.52
C PRO A 247 -12.16 -21.94 -7.37
N ASP A 248 -11.37 -22.66 -6.58
CA ASP A 248 -9.94 -22.43 -6.36
C ASP A 248 -9.05 -23.09 -7.42
N GLY A 249 -9.64 -23.89 -8.32
CA GLY A 249 -8.96 -24.51 -9.45
C GLY A 249 -8.46 -25.92 -9.20
N GLU A 250 -9.00 -26.61 -8.19
CA GLU A 250 -8.66 -28.01 -7.94
C GLU A 250 -9.60 -28.94 -8.71
N LEU A 251 -9.03 -29.99 -9.33
CA LEU A 251 -9.81 -31.00 -10.02
C LEU A 251 -10.39 -31.99 -9.00
N VAL A 252 -11.71 -31.95 -8.80
CA VAL A 252 -12.43 -32.82 -7.84
C VAL A 252 -12.76 -34.17 -8.47
N SER A 253 -13.24 -34.17 -9.71
CA SER A 253 -13.50 -35.39 -10.45
C SER A 253 -13.35 -35.20 -11.95
N LEU A 254 -13.05 -36.28 -12.66
CA LEU A 254 -12.94 -36.31 -14.10
C LEU A 254 -13.47 -37.64 -14.63
N SER A 255 -14.36 -37.58 -15.62
CA SER A 255 -14.92 -38.70 -16.34
C SER A 255 -14.78 -38.46 -17.84
N MET A 256 -14.31 -39.46 -18.59
CA MET A 256 -14.06 -39.37 -20.03
C MET A 256 -14.93 -40.41 -20.74
N LYS A 257 -15.56 -40.00 -21.84
CA LYS A 257 -16.38 -40.84 -22.71
C LYS A 257 -15.86 -40.83 -24.14
#